data_AF-A0A2A5JUY5-F1
#
_entry.id   AF-A0A2A5JUY5-F1
#
_cell.length_a   1.000
_cell.length_b   1.000
_cell.length_c   1.000
_cell.angle_alpha   90.00
_cell.angle_beta   90.00
_cell.angle_gamma   90.00
#
_symmetry.space_group_name_H-M   'P 1'
#
loop_
_entity.id
_entity.type
_entity.pdbx_description
1 polymer ?
#
loop_
_entity_poly.entity_id
_entity_poly.type
_entity_poly.pdbx_seq_one_letter_code
_entity_poly.pdbx_strand_id
1 'polypeptide(L)'
;MKLQNELGKLQVQLTAPKPEQNSRYAEEQEQPSKYGGASSQSEPLASSPFSALLSLETVDINHISPHDFTSLIADISKLHNETGEGDKHAIEGLGYFRITLEVQMTTGQLDPNAKIDMQQYATEHAKSAESLAKIDSQTYGHSPIYADQSKQAIATFFTPTQLENLQLSAIELLKHKGNRLLDKKV
;
A
#
# COMPACT_ATOMS: atom_id res chain seq x y z
N MET A 1 18.65 1.69 35.94
CA MET A 1 17.69 2.32 35.01
C MET A 1 18.30 3.56 34.37
N LYS A 2 18.77 3.47 33.13
CA LYS A 2 19.16 4.61 32.28
C LYS A 2 19.02 4.20 30.81
N LEU A 3 17.80 4.29 30.27
CA LEU A 3 17.52 4.01 28.84
C LEU A 3 16.71 5.12 28.16
N GLN A 4 16.50 6.27 28.80
CA GLN A 4 15.72 7.37 28.22
C GLN A 4 16.57 8.47 27.56
N ASN A 5 17.90 8.34 27.50
CA ASN A 5 18.78 9.44 27.07
C ASN A 5 19.49 9.28 25.71
N GLU A 6 19.28 8.17 24.99
CA GLU A 6 20.00 7.90 23.74
C GLU A 6 19.12 7.94 22.47
N LEU A 7 17.80 8.12 22.60
CA LEU A 7 16.89 8.30 21.44
C LEU A 7 16.81 9.76 20.93
N GLY A 8 17.47 10.70 21.60
CA GLY A 8 17.42 12.14 21.29
C GLY A 8 18.50 12.67 20.34
N LYS A 9 19.36 11.82 19.75
CA LYS A 9 20.56 12.28 19.01
C LYS A 9 20.58 12.01 17.50
N LEU A 10 19.52 11.45 16.92
CA LEU A 10 19.38 11.28 15.46
C LEU A 10 18.24 12.14 14.91
N GLN A 11 18.32 13.45 15.12
CA GLN A 11 17.57 14.43 14.33
C GLN A 11 18.52 15.03 13.29
N VAL A 12 18.43 14.54 12.05
CA VAL A 12 19.03 15.19 10.89
C VAL A 12 18.15 16.40 10.56
N GLN A 13 18.72 17.60 10.73
CA GLN A 13 18.11 18.88 10.35
C GLN A 13 17.95 18.96 8.83
N LEU A 14 16.71 19.09 8.36
CA LEU A 14 16.38 19.67 7.06
C LEU A 14 15.37 20.79 7.28
N THR A 15 15.86 22.02 7.26
CA THR A 15 15.09 23.26 7.35
C THR A 15 14.30 23.51 6.07
N ALA A 16 13.00 23.81 6.20
CA ALA A 16 12.18 24.45 5.18
C ALA A 16 11.41 25.64 5.81
N PRO A 17 11.12 26.72 5.07
CA PRO A 17 10.67 28.00 5.64
C PRO A 17 9.17 28.02 5.98
N LYS A 18 8.81 28.86 6.96
CA LYS A 18 7.45 29.13 7.45
C LYS A 18 6.56 29.79 6.38
N PRO A 19 5.25 29.55 6.43
CA PRO A 19 4.25 30.55 6.12
C PRO A 19 3.49 31.01 7.38
N GLU A 20 3.18 32.31 7.38
CA GLU A 20 2.56 33.08 8.44
C GLU A 20 1.11 32.70 8.70
N GLN A 21 0.70 32.86 9.97
CA GLN A 21 -0.69 32.81 10.41
C GLN A 21 -1.45 34.04 9.94
N ASN A 22 -2.71 33.85 9.52
CA ASN A 22 -3.73 34.85 9.80
C ASN A 22 -5.08 34.18 10.07
N SER A 23 -5.73 34.60 11.15
CA SER A 23 -7.02 34.11 11.64
C SER A 23 -8.04 35.26 11.65
N ARG A 24 -9.32 34.90 11.80
CA ARG A 24 -10.57 35.72 12.03
C ARG A 24 -11.43 35.80 10.76
N TYR A 25 -12.74 35.49 10.75
CA TYR A 25 -13.86 35.66 11.71
C TYR A 25 -14.85 34.45 11.61
N ALA A 26 -15.50 33.89 12.66
CA ALA A 26 -16.78 34.27 13.34
C ALA A 26 -17.88 34.76 12.36
N GLU A 27 -19.18 34.42 12.40
CA GLU A 27 -20.12 33.62 13.20
C GLU A 27 -21.42 33.60 12.33
N GLU A 28 -22.30 32.59 12.49
CA GLU A 28 -23.77 32.73 12.60
C GLU A 28 -24.51 31.44 12.24
N GLN A 29 -25.38 31.04 13.17
CA GLN A 29 -26.32 29.94 13.10
C GLN A 29 -27.58 30.42 12.36
N GLU A 30 -28.23 29.55 11.60
CA GLU A 30 -29.71 29.37 11.62
C GLU A 30 -30.16 28.22 10.69
N GLN A 31 -30.86 27.26 11.28
CA GLN A 31 -31.85 26.38 10.62
C GLN A 31 -33.22 26.73 11.25
N PRO A 32 -34.41 26.41 10.67
CA PRO A 32 -34.66 25.35 9.67
C PRO A 32 -35.67 25.70 8.55
N SER A 33 -35.74 24.91 7.47
CA SER A 33 -37.05 24.54 6.91
C SER A 33 -36.99 23.33 5.96
N LYS A 34 -38.02 22.48 6.08
CA LYS A 34 -38.27 21.23 5.35
C LYS A 34 -38.81 21.50 3.95
N TYR A 35 -38.18 20.93 2.92
CA TYR A 35 -38.81 20.29 1.74
C TYR A 35 -37.78 19.24 1.28
N GLY A 36 -38.06 17.94 1.29
CA GLY A 36 -38.97 17.34 0.31
C GLY A 36 -38.24 17.09 -1.00
N GLY A 37 -37.21 16.25 -1.00
CA GLY A 37 -36.53 15.78 -2.21
C GLY A 37 -35.88 14.44 -1.92
N ALA A 38 -36.28 13.41 -2.64
CA ALA A 38 -35.65 12.11 -2.59
C ALA A 38 -34.18 12.26 -3.00
N SER A 39 -33.30 12.39 -2.01
CA SER A 39 -31.89 12.18 -2.21
C SER A 39 -31.73 10.71 -2.53
N SER A 40 -31.58 10.40 -3.81
CA SER A 40 -30.77 9.27 -4.23
C SER A 40 -29.43 9.46 -3.55
N GLN A 41 -29.29 8.89 -2.35
CA GLN A 41 -28.00 8.54 -1.80
C GLN A 41 -27.44 7.54 -2.81
N SER A 42 -26.74 8.06 -3.81
CA SER A 42 -25.65 7.32 -4.41
C SER A 42 -24.78 6.94 -3.22
N GLU A 43 -24.97 5.71 -2.72
CA GLU A 43 -23.95 5.04 -1.94
C GLU A 43 -22.62 5.31 -2.65
N PRO A 44 -21.56 5.71 -1.92
CA PRO A 44 -20.25 5.79 -2.55
C PRO A 44 -20.03 4.44 -3.22
N LEU A 45 -19.92 4.44 -4.56
CA LEU A 45 -19.63 3.27 -5.36
C LEU A 45 -18.54 2.52 -4.62
N ALA A 46 -18.91 1.41 -3.97
CA ALA A 46 -17.96 0.61 -3.23
C ALA A 46 -16.81 0.37 -4.19
N SER A 47 -15.59 0.77 -3.80
CA SER A 47 -14.40 0.60 -4.64
C SER A 47 -14.46 -0.81 -5.22
N SER A 48 -14.56 -0.92 -6.54
CA SER A 48 -14.74 -2.19 -7.21
C SER A 48 -13.73 -3.20 -6.65
N PRO A 49 -14.12 -4.47 -6.38
CA PRO A 49 -13.15 -5.47 -6.00
C PRO A 49 -12.02 -5.49 -7.04
N PHE A 50 -10.77 -5.56 -6.57
CA PHE A 50 -9.58 -5.58 -7.42
C PHE A 50 -9.31 -4.28 -8.19
N SER A 51 -9.80 -3.12 -7.71
CA SER A 51 -9.68 -1.85 -8.44
C SER A 51 -8.24 -1.46 -8.75
N ALA A 52 -7.29 -1.67 -7.84
CA ALA A 52 -5.89 -1.33 -8.09
C ALA A 52 -5.34 -2.27 -9.17
N LEU A 53 -5.57 -3.58 -9.04
CA LEU A 53 -5.09 -4.58 -10.00
C LEU A 53 -5.70 -4.40 -11.41
N LEU A 54 -6.98 -4.07 -11.49
CA LEU A 54 -7.71 -3.91 -12.77
C LEU A 54 -7.52 -2.53 -13.41
N SER A 55 -7.06 -1.53 -12.65
CA SER A 55 -6.75 -0.20 -13.19
C SER A 55 -5.45 -0.14 -14.00
N LEU A 56 -4.68 -1.23 -14.02
CA LEU A 56 -3.36 -1.25 -14.63
C LEU A 56 -3.44 -1.43 -16.15
N GLU A 57 -3.14 -0.37 -16.90
CA GLU A 57 -2.71 -0.53 -18.30
C GLU A 57 -1.24 -0.99 -18.35
N THR A 58 -0.39 -0.40 -17.51
CA THR A 58 1.00 -0.83 -17.25
C THR A 58 1.35 -0.56 -15.78
N VAL A 59 1.98 -1.51 -15.09
CA VAL A 59 2.61 -1.26 -13.78
C VAL A 59 4.08 -0.99 -14.01
N ASP A 60 4.53 0.20 -13.66
CA ASP A 60 5.95 0.48 -13.47
C ASP A 60 6.26 0.46 -11.98
N ILE A 61 6.71 -0.69 -11.47
CA ILE A 61 7.11 -0.81 -10.05
C ILE A 61 8.33 0.04 -9.70
N ASN A 62 9.07 0.53 -10.70
CA ASN A 62 10.19 1.42 -10.49
C ASN A 62 9.73 2.89 -10.32
N HIS A 63 8.44 3.16 -10.53
CA HIS A 63 7.86 4.49 -10.45
C HIS A 63 6.42 4.48 -9.90
N ILE A 64 6.22 3.82 -8.75
CA ILE A 64 4.91 3.69 -8.10
C ILE A 64 4.94 4.29 -6.69
N SER A 65 3.78 4.73 -6.19
CA SER A 65 3.69 5.24 -4.82
C SER A 65 3.55 4.07 -3.83
N PRO A 66 4.08 4.19 -2.59
CA PRO A 66 3.86 3.20 -1.54
C PRO A 66 2.40 2.88 -1.29
N HIS A 67 1.52 3.88 -1.38
CA HIS A 67 0.09 3.70 -1.22
C HIS A 67 -0.53 2.86 -2.36
N ASP A 68 -0.19 3.17 -3.61
CA ASP A 68 -0.67 2.43 -4.78
C ASP A 68 -0.14 0.98 -4.76
N PHE A 69 1.14 0.80 -4.41
CA PHE A 69 1.76 -0.52 -4.31
C PHE A 69 1.13 -1.37 -3.19
N THR A 70 0.83 -0.75 -2.04
CA THR A 70 0.08 -1.39 -0.95
C THR A 70 -1.31 -1.84 -1.39
N SER A 71 -2.00 -1.00 -2.17
CA SER A 71 -3.32 -1.32 -2.72
C SER A 71 -3.26 -2.49 -3.71
N LEU A 72 -2.22 -2.55 -4.55
CA LEU A 72 -1.96 -3.70 -5.43
C LEU A 72 -1.72 -4.99 -4.66
N ILE A 73 -0.88 -4.97 -3.62
CA ILE A 73 -0.65 -6.15 -2.78
C ILE A 73 -1.96 -6.62 -2.13
N ALA A 74 -2.80 -5.69 -1.66
CA ALA A 74 -4.08 -6.02 -1.06
C ALA A 74 -5.01 -6.73 -2.05
N ASP A 75 -5.08 -6.26 -3.29
CA ASP A 75 -5.87 -6.88 -4.36
C ASP A 75 -5.34 -8.27 -4.74
N ILE A 76 -4.03 -8.44 -4.89
CA ILE A 76 -3.38 -9.73 -5.18
C ILE A 76 -3.65 -10.74 -4.05
N SER A 77 -3.50 -10.30 -2.80
CA SER A 77 -3.75 -11.15 -1.62
C SER A 77 -5.23 -11.56 -1.54
N LYS A 78 -6.14 -10.64 -1.84
CA LYS A 78 -7.57 -10.92 -1.88
C LYS A 78 -7.91 -11.92 -2.98
N LEU A 79 -7.32 -11.77 -4.17
CA LEU A 79 -7.54 -12.69 -5.29
C LEU A 79 -7.09 -14.10 -4.91
N HIS A 80 -5.89 -14.24 -4.35
CA HIS A 80 -5.37 -15.51 -3.84
C HIS A 80 -6.32 -16.17 -2.82
N ASN A 81 -6.84 -15.40 -1.86
CA ASN A 81 -7.76 -15.93 -0.86
C ASN A 81 -9.10 -16.43 -1.44
N GLU A 82 -9.50 -15.89 -2.60
CA GLU A 82 -10.77 -16.21 -3.25
C GLU A 82 -10.64 -17.35 -4.26
N THR A 83 -9.49 -17.49 -4.92
CA THR A 83 -9.24 -18.55 -5.92
C THR A 83 -8.48 -19.74 -5.33
N GLY A 84 -7.70 -19.53 -4.27
CA GLY A 84 -6.73 -20.50 -3.76
C GLY A 84 -5.51 -20.69 -4.68
N GLU A 85 -5.39 -19.91 -5.75
CA GLU A 85 -4.35 -20.04 -6.75
C GLU A 85 -3.12 -19.19 -6.40
N GLY A 86 -1.92 -19.70 -6.67
CA GLY A 86 -0.65 -19.02 -6.45
C GLY A 86 0.16 -19.58 -5.28
N ASP A 87 1.41 -19.15 -5.19
CA ASP A 87 2.34 -19.59 -4.14
C ASP A 87 2.02 -18.88 -2.81
N LYS A 88 1.55 -19.65 -1.83
CA LYS A 88 1.22 -19.17 -0.49
C LYS A 88 2.40 -18.46 0.18
N HIS A 89 3.63 -18.94 0.00
CA HIS A 89 4.81 -18.31 0.59
C HIS A 89 5.12 -16.96 -0.06
N ALA A 90 4.89 -16.85 -1.36
CA ALA A 90 5.03 -15.57 -2.05
C ALA A 90 3.95 -14.58 -1.57
N ILE A 91 2.71 -15.02 -1.35
CA ILE A 91 1.64 -14.17 -0.80
C ILE A 91 1.96 -13.71 0.63
N GLU A 92 2.48 -14.61 1.48
CA GLU A 92 2.98 -14.26 2.82
C GLU A 92 4.09 -13.20 2.72
N GLY A 93 5.03 -13.37 1.77
CA GLY A 93 6.09 -12.40 1.47
C GLY A 93 5.54 -11.01 1.11
N LEU A 94 4.54 -10.94 0.22
CA LEU A 94 3.87 -9.67 -0.09
C LEU A 94 3.19 -9.07 1.15
N GLY A 95 2.57 -9.91 1.98
CA GLY A 95 1.95 -9.51 3.24
C GLY A 95 2.92 -8.82 4.20
N TYR A 96 4.12 -9.41 4.40
CA TYR A 96 5.16 -8.79 5.22
C TYR A 96 5.58 -7.42 4.66
N PHE A 97 5.80 -7.34 3.35
CA PHE A 97 6.22 -6.09 2.73
C PHE A 97 5.16 -4.99 2.85
N ARG A 98 3.89 -5.33 2.66
CA ARG A 98 2.78 -4.40 2.85
C ARG A 98 2.77 -3.84 4.27
N ILE A 99 2.92 -4.68 5.29
CA ILE A 99 2.99 -4.23 6.69
C ILE A 99 4.18 -3.28 6.88
N THR A 100 5.35 -3.60 6.32
CA THR A 100 6.51 -2.71 6.36
C THR A 100 6.17 -1.33 5.77
N LEU A 101 5.60 -1.28 4.56
CA LEU A 101 5.23 -0.01 3.92
C LEU A 101 4.21 0.77 4.75
N GLU A 102 3.17 0.11 5.27
CA GLU A 102 2.14 0.73 6.11
C GLU A 102 2.73 1.34 7.38
N VAL A 103 3.64 0.63 8.06
CA VAL A 103 4.33 1.15 9.25
C VAL A 103 5.21 2.34 8.89
N GLN A 104 5.99 2.25 7.81
CA GLN A 104 6.89 3.31 7.37
C GLN A 104 6.11 4.58 6.97
N MET A 105 4.98 4.43 6.28
CA MET A 105 4.08 5.53 5.95
C MET A 105 3.45 6.14 7.21
N THR A 106 2.92 5.30 8.10
CA THR A 106 2.25 5.74 9.33
C THR A 106 3.20 6.47 10.28
N THR A 107 4.48 6.07 10.31
CA THR A 107 5.52 6.72 11.13
C THR A 107 6.15 7.93 10.45
N GLY A 108 5.75 8.30 9.23
CA GLY A 108 6.29 9.42 8.47
C GLY A 108 7.71 9.19 7.93
N GLN A 109 8.21 7.95 7.98
CA GLN A 109 9.52 7.57 7.43
C GLN A 109 9.47 7.39 5.91
N LEU A 110 8.27 7.20 5.36
CA LEU A 110 8.02 7.05 3.93
C LEU A 110 6.84 7.93 3.50
N ASP A 111 7.02 8.78 2.50
CA ASP A 111 5.92 9.56 1.93
C ASP A 111 4.99 8.63 1.15
N PRO A 112 3.69 8.52 1.51
CA PRO A 112 2.75 7.62 0.86
C PRO A 112 2.54 7.91 -0.63
N ASN A 113 2.80 9.14 -1.08
CA ASN A 113 2.55 9.58 -2.45
C ASN A 113 3.82 9.70 -3.30
N ALA A 114 5.01 9.56 -2.69
CA ALA A 114 6.26 9.65 -3.42
C ALA A 114 6.38 8.52 -4.43
N LYS A 115 6.72 8.83 -5.68
CA LYS A 115 7.01 7.82 -6.69
C LYS A 115 8.44 7.32 -6.49
N ILE A 116 8.57 6.06 -6.12
CA ILE A 116 9.85 5.43 -5.81
C ILE A 116 9.98 4.11 -6.57
N ASP A 117 11.22 3.62 -6.63
CA ASP A 117 11.52 2.29 -7.12
C ASP A 117 11.28 1.26 -6.00
N MET A 118 10.17 0.52 -6.09
CA MET A 118 9.81 -0.48 -5.09
C MET A 118 10.72 -1.70 -5.11
N GLN A 119 11.29 -2.04 -6.27
CA GLN A 119 12.21 -3.16 -6.39
C GLN A 119 13.54 -2.85 -5.73
N GLN A 120 14.06 -1.64 -5.95
CA GLN A 120 15.23 -1.14 -5.25
C GLN A 120 14.95 -0.97 -3.75
N TYR A 121 13.81 -0.38 -3.37
CA TYR A 121 13.43 -0.22 -1.97
C TYR A 121 13.38 -1.56 -1.23
N ALA A 122 12.77 -2.60 -1.80
CA ALA A 122 12.73 -3.93 -1.21
C ALA A 122 14.13 -4.54 -1.05
N THR A 123 15.01 -4.33 -2.04
CA THR A 123 16.40 -4.77 -1.99
C THR A 123 17.19 -4.09 -0.88
N GLU A 124 17.02 -2.78 -0.72
CA GLU A 124 17.66 -1.99 0.34
C GLU A 124 17.11 -2.35 1.72
N HIS A 125 15.80 -2.58 1.82
CA HIS A 125 15.17 -3.04 3.06
C HIS A 125 15.75 -4.38 3.52
N ALA A 126 15.91 -5.36 2.62
CA ALA A 126 16.51 -6.65 2.95
C ALA A 126 17.96 -6.51 3.47
N LYS A 127 18.79 -5.69 2.81
CA LYS A 127 20.16 -5.39 3.27
C LYS A 127 20.19 -4.71 4.64
N SER A 128 19.25 -3.79 4.88
CA SER A 128 19.10 -3.11 6.17
C SER A 128 18.72 -4.09 7.27
N ALA A 129 17.76 -4.99 7.00
CA ALA A 129 17.32 -6.02 7.93
C ALA A 129 18.47 -6.97 8.32
N GLU A 130 19.28 -7.42 7.36
CA GLU A 130 20.50 -8.20 7.63
C GLU A 130 21.50 -7.45 8.52
N SER A 131 21.68 -6.15 8.25
CA SER A 131 22.62 -5.31 9.00
C SER A 131 22.15 -5.11 10.45
N LEU A 132 20.85 -4.85 10.65
CA LEU A 132 20.26 -4.72 11.98
C LEU A 132 20.32 -6.02 12.79
N ALA A 133 20.06 -7.17 12.15
CA ALA A 133 20.14 -8.47 12.80
C ALA A 133 21.58 -8.83 13.24
N LYS A 134 22.61 -8.31 12.56
CA LYS A 134 24.01 -8.46 12.99
C LYS A 134 24.34 -7.60 14.22
N ILE A 135 23.66 -6.46 14.38
CA ILE A 135 23.85 -5.53 15.51
C ILE A 135 23.08 -6.01 16.73
N ASP A 136 21.81 -6.38 16.56
CA ASP A 136 20.93 -6.90 17.60
C ASP A 136 20.09 -8.07 17.08
N SER A 137 20.63 -9.27 17.25
CA SER A 137 19.98 -10.50 16.83
C SER A 137 18.80 -10.91 17.72
N GLN A 138 18.72 -10.41 18.95
CA GLN A 138 17.61 -10.72 19.84
C GLN A 138 16.33 -10.01 19.40
N THR A 139 16.46 -8.73 19.00
CA THR A 139 15.32 -7.94 18.53
C THR A 139 15.02 -8.22 17.05
N TYR A 140 16.05 -8.33 16.20
CA TYR A 140 15.87 -8.34 14.75
C TYR A 140 16.15 -9.68 14.07
N GLY A 141 16.40 -10.76 14.82
CA GLY A 141 16.88 -12.04 14.27
C GLY A 141 16.05 -12.65 13.13
N HIS A 142 14.74 -12.40 13.10
CA HIS A 142 13.86 -12.88 12.02
C HIS A 142 13.65 -11.88 10.87
N SER A 143 14.00 -10.61 11.07
CA SER A 143 13.78 -9.55 10.07
C SER A 143 14.40 -9.86 8.71
N PRO A 144 15.63 -10.41 8.61
CA PRO A 144 16.22 -10.75 7.31
C PRO A 144 15.39 -11.77 6.53
N ILE A 145 14.79 -12.74 7.22
CA ILE A 145 13.99 -13.80 6.57
C ILE A 145 12.75 -13.19 5.91
N TYR A 146 12.00 -12.37 6.65
CA TYR A 146 10.78 -11.74 6.13
C TYR A 146 11.08 -10.72 5.04
N ALA A 147 12.17 -9.96 5.17
CA ALA A 147 12.58 -9.00 4.15
C ALA A 147 13.06 -9.69 2.86
N ASP A 148 13.75 -10.83 2.97
CA ASP A 148 14.15 -11.61 1.80
C ASP A 148 12.94 -12.28 1.12
N GLN A 149 12.01 -12.86 1.90
CA GLN A 149 10.74 -13.38 1.36
C GLN A 149 9.94 -12.30 0.62
N SER A 150 9.88 -11.09 1.18
CA SER A 150 9.26 -9.93 0.55
C SER A 150 9.91 -9.61 -0.80
N LYS A 151 11.24 -9.53 -0.83
CA LYS A 151 12.02 -9.25 -2.03
C LYS A 151 11.79 -10.29 -3.13
N GLN A 152 11.78 -11.58 -2.77
CA GLN A 152 11.51 -12.68 -3.70
C GLN A 152 10.08 -12.61 -4.23
N ALA A 153 9.10 -12.40 -3.35
CA ALA A 153 7.70 -12.30 -3.73
C ALA A 153 7.44 -11.15 -4.72
N ILE A 154 8.08 -9.99 -4.52
CA ILE A 154 7.97 -8.87 -5.44
C ILE A 154 8.51 -9.25 -6.82
N ALA A 155 9.68 -9.90 -6.88
CA ALA A 155 10.27 -10.36 -8.13
C ALA A 155 9.41 -11.42 -8.85
N THR A 156 8.63 -12.21 -8.10
CA THR A 156 7.69 -13.19 -8.66
C THR A 156 6.43 -12.53 -9.21
N PHE A 157 5.77 -11.68 -8.42
CA PHE A 157 4.43 -11.20 -8.75
C PHE A 157 4.42 -10.00 -9.68
N PHE A 158 5.42 -9.13 -9.61
CA PHE A 158 5.41 -7.85 -10.32
C PHE A 158 6.21 -7.92 -11.63
N THR A 159 6.03 -9.00 -12.37
CA THR A 159 6.46 -9.10 -13.77
C THR A 159 5.26 -8.78 -14.67
N PRO A 160 5.47 -8.24 -15.89
CA PRO A 160 4.37 -7.93 -16.80
C PRO A 160 3.44 -9.14 -17.04
N THR A 161 4.03 -10.31 -17.32
CA THR A 161 3.28 -11.55 -17.55
C THR A 161 2.48 -12.00 -16.33
N GLN A 162 3.07 -11.91 -15.12
CA GLN A 162 2.36 -12.36 -13.92
C GLN A 162 1.23 -11.41 -13.55
N LEU A 163 1.43 -10.10 -13.72
CA LEU A 163 0.37 -9.11 -13.51
C LEU A 163 -0.78 -9.28 -14.50
N GLU A 164 -0.48 -9.53 -15.77
CA GLU A 164 -1.51 -9.83 -16.78
C GLU A 164 -2.31 -11.09 -16.41
N ASN A 165 -1.64 -12.17 -15.99
CA ASN A 165 -2.32 -13.38 -15.53
C ASN A 165 -3.23 -13.11 -14.32
N LEU A 166 -2.75 -12.34 -13.34
CA LEU A 166 -3.55 -11.97 -12.17
C LEU A 166 -4.77 -11.11 -12.55
N GLN A 167 -4.63 -10.20 -13.51
CA GLN A 167 -5.74 -9.41 -14.03
C GLN A 167 -6.79 -10.31 -14.70
N LEU A 168 -6.36 -11.27 -15.52
CA LEU A 168 -7.26 -12.23 -16.15
C LEU A 168 -8.01 -13.08 -15.11
N SER A 169 -7.31 -13.62 -14.11
CA SER A 169 -7.93 -14.36 -13.01
C SER A 169 -8.94 -13.50 -12.22
N ALA A 170 -8.63 -12.22 -11.97
CA ALA A 170 -9.56 -11.30 -11.32
C ALA A 170 -10.81 -11.04 -12.17
N ILE A 171 -10.64 -10.87 -13.49
CA ILE A 171 -11.74 -10.71 -14.44
C ILE A 171 -12.64 -11.96 -14.46
N GLU A 172 -12.04 -13.15 -14.52
CA GLU A 172 -12.77 -14.43 -14.51
C GLU A 172 -13.54 -14.65 -13.21
N LEU A 173 -12.92 -14.37 -12.06
CA LEU A 173 -13.57 -14.44 -10.76
C LEU A 173 -14.78 -13.49 -10.69
N LEU A 174 -14.64 -12.26 -11.18
CA LEU A 174 -15.75 -11.30 -11.21
C LEU A 174 -16.90 -11.77 -12.11
N LYS A 175 -16.59 -12.31 -13.30
CA LYS A 175 -17.59 -12.92 -14.20
C LYS A 175 -18.33 -14.08 -13.52
N HIS A 176 -17.59 -14.98 -12.86
CA HIS A 176 -18.17 -16.13 -12.16
C HIS A 176 -19.06 -15.71 -10.98
N LYS A 177 -18.68 -14.65 -10.25
CA LYS A 177 -19.46 -14.11 -9.13
C LYS A 177 -20.68 -13.28 -9.55
N GLY A 178 -20.98 -13.18 -10.85
CA GLY A 178 -22.14 -12.45 -11.34
C GLY A 178 -21.97 -10.93 -11.35
N ASN A 179 -20.76 -10.42 -11.11
CA ASN A 179 -20.44 -9.05 -11.46
C ASN A 179 -20.35 -8.99 -12.98
N ARG A 180 -21.42 -8.52 -13.63
CA ARG A 180 -21.41 -8.15 -15.04
C ARG A 180 -20.35 -7.07 -15.22
N LEU A 181 -19.12 -7.46 -15.50
CA LEU A 181 -18.14 -6.58 -16.13
C LEU A 181 -18.82 -6.07 -17.40
N LEU A 182 -19.18 -4.79 -17.39
CA LEU A 182 -19.69 -4.13 -18.58
C LEU A 182 -18.59 -4.28 -19.64
N ASP A 183 -18.86 -5.13 -20.64
CA ASP A 183 -18.06 -5.24 -21.85
C ASP A 183 -17.83 -3.82 -22.39
N LYS A 184 -16.65 -3.27 -22.13
CA LYS A 184 -16.21 -2.06 -22.81
C LYS A 184 -15.86 -2.53 -24.21
N LYS A 185 -16.84 -2.43 -25.12
CA LYS A 185 -16.62 -2.59 -26.56
C LYS A 185 -15.41 -1.73 -26.94
N VAL A 186 -14.35 -2.39 -27.39
CA VAL A 186 -13.28 -1.80 -28.21
C VAL A 186 -13.83 -1.60 -29.61
#